data_AF-A0A554LU88-F1
#
_entry.id   AF-A0A554LU88-F1
#
_cell.length_a   1.000
_cell.length_b   1.000
_cell.length_c   1.000
_cell.angle_alpha   90.00
_cell.angle_beta   90.00
_cell.angle_gamma   90.00
#
_symmetry.space_group_name_H-M   'P 1'
#
loop_
_entity.id
_entity.type
_entity.pdbx_description
1 polymer ?
#
loop_
_entity_poly.entity_id
_entity_poly.type
_entity_poly.pdbx_seq_one_letter_code
_entity_poly.pdbx_strand_id
1 'polypeptide(L)'
;MEIKFIELLDKTGDAWKALFDVDGKSVIIGVSDTLVSIWGIQRHKNPMALFLKQFGSLKIQWMLAEENVQDYMFVSDHFKKEDGQTMTLGELDDYLKDKIIEVEEKSKSIGFKVG
;
A
#
# COMPACT_ATOMS: atom_id res chain seq x y z
N MET A 1 10.74 -13.28 -0.20
CA MET A 1 10.45 -11.85 -0.09
C MET A 1 9.80 -11.60 1.24
N GLU A 2 10.42 -10.77 2.07
CA GLU A 2 9.98 -10.49 3.43
C GLU A 2 9.67 -9.00 3.57
N ILE A 3 8.43 -8.67 3.97
CA ILE A 3 8.00 -7.29 4.25
C ILE A 3 7.79 -7.16 5.75
N LYS A 4 8.57 -6.30 6.40
CA LYS A 4 8.47 -6.04 7.85
C LYS A 4 8.01 -4.63 8.11
N PHE A 5 6.94 -4.49 8.87
CA PHE A 5 6.60 -3.21 9.48
C PHE A 5 7.62 -2.89 10.57
N ILE A 6 8.29 -1.74 10.46
CA ILE A 6 9.28 -1.27 11.45
C ILE A 6 8.61 -0.39 12.48
N GLU A 7 8.05 0.74 12.05
CA GLU A 7 7.40 1.68 12.95
C GLU A 7 6.43 2.62 12.25
N LEU A 8 5.55 3.23 13.06
CA LEU A 8 4.80 4.41 12.66
C LEU A 8 5.70 5.63 12.88
N LEU A 9 5.99 6.34 11.80
CA LEU A 9 6.82 7.54 11.82
C LEU A 9 6.02 8.73 12.37
N ASP A 10 6.75 9.75 12.83
CA ASP A 10 6.14 11.00 13.25
C ASP A 10 5.32 11.61 12.11
N LYS A 11 4.14 12.12 12.48
CA LYS A 11 3.26 12.80 11.55
C LYS A 11 3.96 14.07 11.05
N THR A 12 4.23 14.14 9.75
CA THR A 12 4.80 15.34 9.12
C THR A 12 3.73 15.99 8.25
N GLY A 13 3.31 17.21 8.61
CA GLY A 13 2.20 17.89 7.94
C GLY A 13 0.89 17.09 8.09
N ASP A 14 0.16 16.93 6.99
CA ASP A 14 -1.16 16.28 6.96
C ASP A 14 -1.09 14.81 6.53
N ALA A 15 0.02 14.10 6.81
CA ALA A 15 0.18 12.70 6.44
C ALA A 15 0.68 11.83 7.59
N TRP A 16 0.06 10.66 7.74
CA TRP A 16 0.55 9.56 8.56
C TRP A 16 1.47 8.69 7.74
N LYS A 17 2.59 8.24 8.33
CA LYS A 17 3.63 7.50 7.62
C LYS A 17 4.06 6.27 8.42
N ALA A 18 4.42 5.21 7.71
CA ALA A 18 5.00 4.00 8.29
C ALA A 18 6.25 3.59 7.51
N LEU A 19 7.26 3.12 8.24
CA LEU A 19 8.50 2.60 7.71
C LEU A 19 8.42 1.07 7.62
N PHE A 20 8.86 0.53 6.49
CA PHE A 20 8.95 -0.88 6.21
C PHE A 20 10.38 -1.26 5.81
N ASP A 21 10.78 -2.48 6.15
CA ASP A 21 11.93 -3.16 5.56
C ASP A 21 11.43 -4.17 4.54
N VAL A 22 11.97 -4.10 3.32
CA VAL A 22 11.64 -4.95 2.18
C VAL A 22 12.95 -5.51 1.62
N ASP A 23 13.24 -6.77 1.98
CA ASP A 23 14.48 -7.46 1.60
C ASP A 23 15.76 -6.62 1.87
N GLY A 24 15.80 -5.92 3.01
CA GLY A 24 16.94 -5.09 3.46
C GLY A 24 16.93 -3.65 2.94
N LYS A 25 15.88 -3.24 2.21
CA LYS A 25 15.66 -1.85 1.77
C LYS A 25 14.55 -1.21 2.58
N SER A 26 14.73 0.07 2.92
CA SER A 26 13.73 0.84 3.66
C SER A 26 12.69 1.46 2.71
N VAL A 27 11.41 1.26 2.97
CA VAL A 27 10.30 1.82 2.19
C VAL A 27 9.35 2.57 3.12
N ILE A 28 8.93 3.78 2.73
CA ILE A 28 8.01 4.60 3.51
C ILE A 28 6.66 4.69 2.79
N ILE A 29 5.60 4.24 3.48
CA ILE A 29 4.21 4.38 2.99
C ILE A 29 3.51 5.48 3.77
N GLY A 30 2.82 6.38 3.05
CA GLY A 30 2.08 7.50 3.62
C GLY A 30 0.61 7.57 3.21
N VAL A 31 -0.23 8.07 4.11
CA VAL A 31 -1.66 8.36 3.87
C VAL A 31 -1.98 9.76 4.38
N SER A 32 -2.77 10.54 3.62
CA SER A 32 -3.21 11.86 4.07
C SER A 32 -4.31 11.79 5.13
N ASP A 33 -4.37 12.82 5.99
CA ASP A 33 -5.40 13.00 7.02
C ASP A 33 -6.81 13.03 6.44
N THR A 34 -6.95 13.60 5.22
CA THR A 34 -8.20 13.63 4.47
C THR A 34 -8.71 12.23 4.20
N LEU A 35 -7.85 11.33 3.70
CA LEU A 35 -8.22 9.95 3.42
C LEU A 35 -8.50 9.16 4.71
N VAL A 36 -7.69 9.36 5.74
CA VAL A 36 -7.92 8.78 7.07
C VAL A 36 -9.32 9.17 7.59
N SER A 37 -9.72 10.42 7.37
CA SER A 37 -11.05 10.90 7.71
C SER A 37 -12.16 10.28 6.88
N ILE A 38 -11.98 10.17 5.55
CA ILE A 38 -12.95 9.58 4.63
C ILE A 38 -13.18 8.10 4.97
N TRP A 39 -12.12 7.37 5.30
CA TRP A 39 -12.18 5.98 5.71
C TRP A 39 -12.60 5.77 7.17
N GLY A 40 -12.88 6.85 7.91
CA GLY A 40 -13.35 6.79 9.29
C GLY A 40 -12.33 6.16 10.25
N ILE A 41 -11.04 6.18 9.91
CA ILE A 41 -10.02 5.54 10.73
C ILE A 41 -9.66 6.50 11.86
N GLN A 42 -9.73 6.00 13.10
CA GLN A 42 -9.42 6.81 14.27
C GLN A 42 -7.97 7.29 14.23
N ARG A 43 -7.76 8.60 14.43
CA ARG A 43 -6.45 9.26 14.41
C ARG A 43 -5.65 9.02 15.71
N HIS A 44 -5.65 7.78 16.17
CA HIS A 44 -4.87 7.31 17.31
C HIS A 44 -3.72 6.42 16.83
N LYS A 45 -2.61 6.41 17.59
CA LYS A 45 -1.38 5.70 17.21
C LYS A 45 -1.63 4.22 16.86
N ASN A 46 -2.45 3.52 17.66
CA ASN A 46 -2.68 2.09 17.48
C ASN A 46 -3.54 1.76 16.23
N PRO A 47 -4.74 2.36 16.03
CA PRO A 47 -5.49 2.20 14.79
C PRO A 47 -4.70 2.58 13.53
N MET A 48 -3.94 3.68 13.59
CA MET A 48 -3.10 4.11 12.47
C MET A 48 -1.99 3.12 12.14
N ALA A 49 -1.29 2.61 13.16
CA ALA A 49 -0.26 1.61 12.96
C ALA A 49 -0.83 0.31 12.37
N LEU A 50 -1.99 -0.16 12.84
CA LEU A 50 -2.65 -1.35 12.31
C LEU A 50 -3.07 -1.16 10.85
N PHE A 51 -3.73 -0.03 10.54
CA PHE A 51 -4.14 0.29 9.18
C PHE A 51 -2.94 0.38 8.25
N LEU A 52 -1.94 1.21 8.58
CA LEU A 52 -0.76 1.40 7.75
C LEU A 52 0.04 0.12 7.58
N LYS A 53 0.10 -0.75 8.60
CA LYS A 53 0.73 -2.06 8.49
C LYS A 53 0.05 -2.93 7.43
N GLN A 54 -1.29 -3.05 7.45
CA GLN A 54 -2.01 -3.86 6.48
C GLN A 54 -1.96 -3.24 5.08
N PHE A 55 -2.38 -1.98 4.96
CA PHE A 55 -2.42 -1.25 3.70
C PHE A 55 -1.02 -1.15 3.07
N GLY A 56 0.00 -0.79 3.85
CA GLY A 56 1.36 -0.65 3.38
C GLY A 56 1.95 -1.97 2.88
N SER A 57 1.67 -3.08 3.57
CA SER A 57 2.12 -4.41 3.12
C SER A 57 1.53 -4.78 1.76
N LEU A 58 0.20 -4.60 1.58
CA LEU A 58 -0.46 -4.88 0.30
C LEU A 58 0.04 -3.96 -0.82
N LYS A 59 0.23 -2.66 -0.54
CA LYS A 59 0.73 -1.72 -1.54
C LYS A 59 2.16 -2.06 -1.96
N ILE A 60 3.02 -2.41 -1.01
CA ILE A 60 4.39 -2.85 -1.28
C ILE A 60 4.38 -4.12 -2.13
N GLN A 61 3.57 -5.14 -1.79
CA GLN A 61 3.42 -6.35 -2.59
C GLN A 61 3.04 -6.04 -4.05
N TRP A 62 2.06 -5.15 -4.26
CA TRP A 62 1.69 -4.74 -5.60
C TRP A 62 2.86 -4.04 -6.35
N MET A 63 3.56 -3.10 -5.71
CA MET A 63 4.71 -2.41 -6.35
C MET A 63 5.85 -3.38 -6.72
N LEU A 64 6.10 -4.38 -5.88
CA LEU A 64 7.09 -5.43 -6.13
C LEU A 64 6.68 -6.32 -7.30
N ALA A 65 5.39 -6.67 -7.37
CA ALA A 65 4.83 -7.45 -8.47
C ALA A 65 4.95 -6.71 -9.82
N GLU A 66 4.85 -5.39 -9.83
CA GLU A 66 5.05 -4.55 -11.03
C GLU A 66 6.53 -4.32 -11.40
N GLU A 67 7.48 -4.96 -10.70
CA GLU A 67 8.94 -4.80 -10.90
C GLU A 67 9.43 -3.33 -10.81
N ASN A 68 8.67 -2.44 -10.15
CA ASN A 68 8.97 -1.01 -10.07
C ASN A 68 9.28 -0.58 -8.63
N VAL A 69 10.37 -1.10 -8.08
CA VAL A 69 10.77 -0.86 -6.68
C VAL A 69 11.89 0.17 -6.63
N GLN A 70 11.53 1.45 -6.49
CA GLN A 70 12.46 2.51 -6.11
C GLN A 70 12.13 3.05 -4.70
N ASP A 71 12.98 3.92 -4.14
CA ASP A 71 12.68 4.65 -2.90
C ASP A 71 11.45 5.56 -3.15
N TYR A 72 10.26 5.04 -2.91
CA TYR A 72 8.99 5.70 -3.25
C TYR A 72 8.29 6.20 -1.98
N MET A 73 8.35 7.51 -1.73
CA MET A 73 7.49 8.17 -0.74
C MET A 73 6.15 8.52 -1.41
N PHE A 74 5.15 7.66 -1.23
CA PHE A 74 3.83 7.87 -1.83
C PHE A 74 2.98 8.82 -0.98
N VAL A 75 2.60 9.97 -1.53
CA VAL A 75 1.56 10.86 -0.96
C VAL A 75 0.26 10.62 -1.72
N SER A 76 -0.34 9.46 -1.41
CA SER A 76 -1.77 9.13 -1.35
C SER A 76 -2.80 9.46 -2.46
N ASP A 77 -2.47 10.09 -3.58
CA ASP A 77 -3.52 10.67 -4.45
C ASP A 77 -4.26 9.69 -5.38
N HIS A 78 -4.00 8.37 -5.36
CA HIS A 78 -4.39 7.45 -6.45
C HIS A 78 -5.58 6.53 -6.18
N PHE A 79 -6.18 6.48 -4.98
CA PHE A 79 -7.26 5.54 -4.67
C PHE A 79 -8.64 6.13 -4.95
N LYS A 80 -8.85 6.53 -6.20
CA LYS A 80 -10.12 6.98 -6.73
C LYS A 80 -10.68 5.95 -7.69
N LYS A 81 -12.00 5.80 -7.69
CA LYS A 81 -12.77 5.07 -8.69
C LYS A 81 -12.73 5.83 -10.02
N GLU A 82 -13.20 5.18 -11.08
CA GLU A 82 -13.28 5.78 -12.43
C GLU A 82 -14.14 7.05 -12.46
N ASP A 83 -15.15 7.14 -11.59
CA ASP A 83 -16.00 8.31 -11.42
C ASP A 83 -15.37 9.44 -10.58
N GLY A 84 -14.13 9.25 -10.13
CA GLY A 84 -13.37 10.21 -9.32
C GLY A 84 -13.66 10.16 -7.82
N GLN A 85 -14.61 9.32 -7.36
CA GLN A 85 -14.87 9.15 -5.93
C GLN A 85 -13.77 8.37 -5.25
N THR A 86 -13.45 8.72 -4.00
CA THR A 86 -12.52 7.94 -3.18
C THR A 86 -13.11 6.55 -2.90
N MET A 87 -12.31 5.50 -3.08
CA MET A 87 -12.70 4.14 -2.71
C MET A 87 -12.96 4.06 -1.20
N THR A 88 -13.89 3.23 -0.76
CA THR A 88 -14.02 2.85 0.66
C THR A 88 -12.85 1.95 1.08
N LEU A 89 -12.68 1.74 2.38
CA LEU A 89 -11.59 0.89 2.89
C LEU A 89 -11.71 -0.57 2.41
N GLY A 90 -12.93 -1.11 2.32
CA GLY A 90 -13.17 -2.45 1.81
C GLY A 90 -12.84 -2.56 0.31
N GLU A 91 -13.34 -1.61 -0.49
CA GLU A 91 -13.05 -1.56 -1.93
C GLU A 91 -11.56 -1.42 -2.22
N LEU A 92 -10.83 -0.66 -1.38
CA LEU A 92 -9.38 -0.54 -1.49
C LEU A 92 -8.65 -1.84 -1.17
N ASP A 93 -9.05 -2.55 -0.11
CA ASP A 93 -8.45 -3.83 0.29
C ASP A 93 -8.68 -4.89 -0.80
N ASP A 94 -9.89 -4.98 -1.34
CA ASP A 94 -10.25 -5.88 -2.44
C ASP A 94 -9.47 -5.53 -3.72
N TYR A 95 -9.46 -4.24 -4.11
CA TYR A 95 -8.71 -3.76 -5.27
C TYR A 95 -7.23 -4.13 -5.22
N LEU A 96 -6.58 -3.94 -4.07
CA LEU A 96 -5.15 -4.25 -3.92
C LEU A 96 -4.89 -5.76 -4.03
N LYS A 97 -5.75 -6.59 -3.44
CA LYS A 97 -5.63 -8.06 -3.54
C LYS A 97 -5.83 -8.54 -4.97
N ASP A 98 -6.84 -8.03 -5.66
CA ASP A 98 -7.12 -8.39 -7.05
C ASP A 98 -5.95 -8.00 -7.96
N LYS A 99 -5.36 -6.82 -7.77
CA LYS A 99 -4.17 -6.40 -8.53
C LYS A 99 -2.97 -7.31 -8.30
N ILE A 100 -2.74 -7.73 -7.06
CA ILE A 100 -1.67 -8.68 -6.75
C ILE A 100 -1.91 -10.00 -7.49
N ILE A 101 -3.13 -10.55 -7.44
CA ILE A 101 -3.50 -11.79 -8.14
C ILE A 101 -3.28 -11.65 -9.66
N GLU A 102 -3.79 -10.57 -10.27
CA GLU A 102 -3.64 -10.32 -11.71
C GLU A 102 -2.18 -10.34 -12.17
N VAL A 103 -1.29 -9.70 -11.39
CA VAL A 103 0.13 -9.60 -11.73
C VAL A 103 0.85 -10.94 -11.52
N GLU A 104 0.53 -11.67 -10.45
CA GLU A 104 1.06 -13.01 -10.21
C GLU A 104 0.63 -14.02 -11.30
N GLU A 105 -0.63 -13.96 -11.74
CA GLU A 105 -1.14 -14.80 -12.83
C GLU A 105 -0.46 -14.49 -14.17
N LYS A 106 -0.30 -13.20 -14.50
CA LYS A 106 0.46 -12.79 -15.70
C LYS A 106 1.88 -13.34 -15.66
N SER A 107 2.57 -13.21 -14.54
CA SER A 107 3.94 -13.72 -14.36
C SER A 107 4.03 -15.24 -14.57
N LYS A 108 3.06 -16.01 -14.04
CA LYS A 108 2.97 -17.47 -14.24
C LYS A 108 2.70 -17.84 -15.71
N SER A 109 1.83 -17.09 -16.39
CA SER A 109 1.49 -17.34 -17.80
C SER A 109 2.66 -17.10 -18.76
N ILE A 110 3.52 -16.14 -18.44
CA ILE A 110 4.73 -15.82 -19.20
C ILE A 110 5.80 -16.90 -18.95
N GLY A 111 5.93 -17.39 -17.72
CA GLY A 111 6.82 -18.50 -17.38
C GLY A 111 6.46 -19.84 -18.04
N PHE A 112 5.20 -20.01 -18.48
CA PHE A 112 4.73 -21.22 -19.17
C PHE A 112 4.93 -21.20 -20.70
N LYS A 113 5.38 -20.08 -21.29
CA LYS A 113 5.60 -19.95 -22.74
C LYS A 113 7.00 -20.37 -23.23
N VAL A 114 7.69 -21.23 -22.48
CA VAL A 114 8.92 -21.89 -22.95
C VAL A 114 8.70 -23.39 -22.96
N GLY A 115 8.21 -23.89 -24.09
CA GLY A 115 7.97 -25.30 -24.38
C GLY A 115 7.56 -25.49 -25.83
#